data_AF-A0A9P5G217-F1
#
_entry.id   AF-A0A9P5G217-F1
#
_cell.length_a   1.000
_cell.length_b   1.000
_cell.length_c   1.000
_cell.angle_alpha   90.00
_cell.angle_beta   90.00
_cell.angle_gamma   90.00
#
_symmetry.space_group_name_H-M   'P 1'
#
loop_
_entity.id
_entity.type
_entity.pdbx_description
1 polymer ?
#
loop_
_entity_poly.entity_id
_entity_poly.type
_entity_poly.pdbx_seq_one_letter_code
_entity_poly.pdbx_strand_id
1 'polypeptide(L)'
;MAVAQLPSYELAVELYDSLVQLRQLRDVTQRDLANTWRKRNLDGNIWNSGQFRPTYTQEAVADLAEVLNAFNTESTVYWESQWRRGDDKYWGSLIKHDDMPKFNPRDSYVVLRALGTKHYEEFKALKASEAAQQAAVTETASA
;
A
#
# COMPACT_ATOMS: atom_id res chain seq x y z
N MET A 1 -9.78 4.44 -0.50
CA MET A 1 -9.39 3.02 -0.59
C MET A 1 -8.30 2.69 0.43
N ALA A 2 -7.06 3.10 0.23
CA ALA A 2 -5.98 2.87 1.18
C ALA A 2 -4.87 3.93 1.06
N VAL A 3 -4.03 4.07 2.09
CA VAL A 3 -2.76 4.81 2.09
C VAL A 3 -1.69 3.90 2.66
N ALA A 4 -0.65 3.61 1.88
CA ALA A 4 0.49 2.80 2.33
C ALA A 4 1.62 3.72 2.82
N GLN A 5 2.06 3.51 4.06
CA GLN A 5 3.22 4.14 4.67
C GLN A 5 4.39 3.18 4.66
N LEU A 6 5.52 3.66 4.15
CA LEU A 6 6.78 2.93 4.02
C LEU A 6 7.90 3.66 4.79
N PRO A 7 9.00 2.97 5.12
CA PRO A 7 10.05 3.56 5.96
C PRO A 7 10.96 4.54 5.21
N SER A 8 10.94 4.53 3.87
CA SER A 8 11.76 5.40 3.03
C SER A 8 10.97 5.93 1.83
N TYR A 9 11.37 7.11 1.37
CA TYR A 9 10.80 7.76 0.19
C TYR A 9 11.09 6.96 -1.09
N GLU A 10 12.31 6.43 -1.21
CA GLU A 10 12.74 5.61 -2.34
C GLU A 10 11.86 4.37 -2.49
N LEU A 11 11.56 3.68 -1.39
CA LEU A 11 10.64 2.53 -1.39
C LEU A 11 9.21 2.94 -1.76
N ALA A 12 8.76 4.15 -1.37
CA ALA A 12 7.44 4.63 -1.77
C ALA A 12 7.34 4.91 -3.28
N VAL A 13 8.42 5.41 -3.88
CA VAL A 13 8.51 5.60 -5.34
C VAL A 13 8.54 4.24 -6.04
N GLU A 14 9.36 3.30 -5.57
CA GLU A 14 9.45 1.96 -6.13
C GLU A 14 8.12 1.19 -6.02
N LEU A 15 7.40 1.34 -4.90
CA LEU A 15 6.04 0.80 -4.74
C LEU A 15 5.11 1.34 -5.83
N TYR A 16 5.13 2.65 -6.04
CA TYR A 16 4.28 3.30 -7.04
C TYR A 16 4.59 2.76 -8.45
N ASP A 17 5.87 2.73 -8.83
CA ASP A 17 6.29 2.24 -10.15
C ASP A 17 5.92 0.76 -10.36
N SER A 18 6.09 -0.07 -9.33
CA SER A 18 5.70 -1.48 -9.34
C SER A 18 4.19 -1.66 -9.53
N LEU A 19 3.37 -0.85 -8.85
CA LEU A 19 1.91 -0.90 -9.00
C LEU A 19 1.46 -0.45 -10.40
N VAL A 20 2.11 0.57 -10.97
CA VAL A 20 1.86 1.00 -12.36
C VAL A 20 2.24 -0.11 -13.34
N GLN A 21 3.37 -0.78 -13.11
CA GLN A 21 3.81 -1.90 -13.93
C GLN A 21 2.82 -3.08 -13.85
N LEU A 22 2.39 -3.48 -12.64
CA LEU A 22 1.39 -4.55 -12.46
C LEU A 22 0.07 -4.21 -13.16
N ARG A 23 -0.39 -2.95 -13.08
CA ARG A 23 -1.55 -2.47 -13.83
C ARG A 23 -1.35 -2.63 -15.33
N GLN A 24 -0.20 -2.24 -15.86
CA GLN A 24 0.12 -2.42 -17.28
C GLN A 24 0.14 -3.90 -17.69
N LEU A 25 0.66 -4.79 -16.83
CA LEU A 25 0.63 -6.22 -17.08
C LEU A 25 -0.80 -6.75 -17.19
N ARG A 26 -1.69 -6.36 -16.26
CA ARG A 26 -3.10 -6.79 -16.21
C ARG A 26 -3.93 -6.27 -17.39
N ASP A 27 -3.61 -5.08 -17.88
CA ASP A 27 -4.42 -4.40 -18.90
C ASP A 27 -3.93 -4.68 -20.32
N VAL A 28 -2.61 -4.85 -20.51
CA VAL A 28 -1.98 -4.89 -21.84
C VAL A 28 -1.26 -6.21 -22.11
N THR A 29 -0.17 -6.49 -21.40
CA THR A 29 0.78 -7.53 -21.84
C THR A 29 0.35 -8.94 -21.44
N GLN A 30 -0.25 -9.10 -20.27
CA GLN A 30 -0.74 -10.39 -19.73
C GLN A 30 -2.27 -10.36 -19.51
N ARG A 31 -2.96 -9.54 -20.30
CA ARG A 31 -4.41 -9.34 -20.21
C ARG A 31 -5.20 -10.65 -20.23
N ASP A 32 -4.81 -11.56 -21.11
CA ASP A 32 -5.53 -12.81 -21.30
C ASP A 32 -5.37 -13.74 -20.09
N LEU A 33 -4.18 -13.79 -19.50
CA LEU A 33 -3.93 -14.49 -18.23
C LEU A 33 -4.74 -13.86 -17.09
N ALA A 34 -4.70 -12.53 -16.93
CA ALA A 34 -5.48 -11.82 -15.92
C ALA A 34 -6.99 -12.10 -16.06
N ASN A 35 -7.48 -12.18 -17.30
CA ASN A 35 -8.87 -12.53 -17.61
C ASN A 35 -9.28 -13.93 -17.17
N THR A 36 -8.35 -14.88 -17.03
CA THR A 36 -8.65 -16.24 -16.53
C THR A 36 -8.93 -16.28 -15.03
N TRP A 37 -8.34 -15.36 -14.26
CA TRP A 37 -8.53 -15.29 -12.81
C TRP A 37 -9.81 -14.55 -12.40
N ARG A 38 -10.37 -13.73 -13.30
CA ARG A 38 -11.55 -12.91 -13.02
C ARG A 38 -12.83 -13.76 -12.99
N LYS A 39 -13.62 -13.58 -11.93
CA LYS A 39 -14.94 -14.20 -11.80
C LYS A 39 -15.83 -13.82 -13.00
N ARG A 40 -16.50 -14.82 -13.58
CA ARG A 40 -17.44 -14.65 -14.69
C ARG A 40 -18.90 -14.69 -14.25
N ASN A 41 -19.77 -14.02 -15.00
CA ASN A 41 -21.21 -14.18 -14.90
C ASN A 41 -21.69 -15.31 -15.84
N LEU A 42 -23.01 -15.55 -15.88
CA LEU A 42 -23.61 -16.59 -16.72
C LEU A 42 -23.40 -16.35 -18.22
N ASP A 43 -23.23 -15.10 -18.64
CA ASP A 43 -23.02 -14.71 -20.03
C ASP A 43 -21.54 -14.77 -20.46
N GLY A 44 -20.64 -15.24 -19.58
CA GLY A 44 -19.19 -15.29 -19.84
C GLY A 44 -18.45 -13.95 -19.71
N ASN A 45 -19.16 -12.88 -19.34
CA ASN A 45 -18.56 -11.58 -19.05
C ASN A 45 -17.90 -11.56 -17.66
N ILE A 46 -16.97 -10.63 -17.44
CA ILE A 46 -16.48 -10.36 -16.06
C ILE A 46 -17.68 -9.96 -15.20
N TRP A 47 -17.81 -10.59 -14.03
CA TRP A 47 -18.94 -10.38 -13.12
C TRP A 47 -19.15 -8.89 -12.83
N ASN A 48 -20.42 -8.48 -12.87
CA ASN A 48 -20.80 -7.09 -12.77
C ASN A 48 -22.09 -6.85 -12.01
N SER A 49 -22.26 -5.60 -11.59
CA SER A 49 -23.55 -5.03 -11.19
C SER A 49 -23.70 -3.69 -11.92
N GLY A 50 -24.47 -3.68 -13.02
CA GLY A 50 -24.48 -2.55 -13.97
C GLY A 50 -23.08 -2.32 -14.57
N GLN A 51 -22.55 -1.10 -14.43
CA GLN A 51 -21.18 -0.77 -14.86
C GLN A 51 -20.13 -1.09 -13.79
N PHE A 52 -20.53 -1.34 -12.54
CA PHE A 52 -19.59 -1.64 -11.47
C PHE A 52 -18.98 -3.04 -11.64
N ARG A 53 -17.66 -3.11 -11.50
CA ARG A 53 -16.86 -4.34 -11.55
C ARG A 53 -16.00 -4.43 -10.28
N PRO A 54 -16.36 -5.25 -9.28
CA PRO A 54 -15.62 -5.33 -8.02
C PRO A 54 -14.23 -5.94 -8.18
N THR A 55 -14.01 -6.73 -9.24
CA THR A 55 -12.74 -7.41 -9.50
C THR A 55 -11.58 -6.45 -9.59
N TYR A 56 -11.76 -5.25 -10.15
CA TYR A 56 -10.67 -4.28 -10.28
C TYR A 56 -10.18 -3.73 -8.94
N THR A 57 -11.08 -3.59 -7.95
CA THR A 57 -10.68 -3.21 -6.59
C THR A 57 -9.97 -4.36 -5.89
N GLN A 58 -10.42 -5.60 -6.10
CA GLN A 58 -9.77 -6.80 -5.56
C GLN A 58 -8.37 -7.00 -6.14
N GLU A 59 -8.20 -6.82 -7.45
CA GLU A 59 -6.91 -6.85 -8.15
C GLU A 59 -5.97 -5.78 -7.60
N ALA A 60 -6.43 -4.54 -7.42
CA ALA A 60 -5.60 -3.47 -6.87
C ALA A 60 -5.12 -3.76 -5.44
N VAL A 61 -5.95 -4.41 -4.61
CA VAL A 61 -5.54 -4.82 -3.25
C VAL A 61 -4.56 -5.99 -3.29
N ALA A 62 -4.78 -6.96 -4.18
CA ALA A 62 -3.86 -8.07 -4.37
C ALA A 62 -2.49 -7.60 -4.89
N ASP A 63 -2.48 -6.65 -5.83
CA ASP A 63 -1.25 -6.04 -6.35
C ASP A 63 -0.49 -5.28 -5.25
N LEU A 64 -1.22 -4.54 -4.39
CA LEU A 64 -0.62 -3.88 -3.24
C LEU A 64 0.01 -4.89 -2.26
N ALA A 65 -0.70 -5.98 -1.97
CA ALA A 65 -0.19 -7.04 -1.11
C ALA A 65 1.06 -7.69 -1.71
N GLU A 66 1.05 -8.01 -3.01
CA GLU A 66 2.17 -8.63 -3.72
C GLU A 66 3.44 -7.78 -3.61
N VAL A 67 3.36 -6.49 -3.92
CA VAL A 67 4.54 -5.61 -3.89
C VAL A 67 5.04 -5.40 -2.46
N LEU A 68 4.15 -5.16 -1.50
CA LEU A 68 4.56 -4.97 -0.10
C LEU A 68 5.17 -6.25 0.51
N ASN A 69 4.64 -7.42 0.15
CA ASN A 69 5.20 -8.70 0.56
C ASN A 69 6.61 -8.90 -0.04
N ALA A 70 6.81 -8.50 -1.30
CA ALA A 70 8.12 -8.57 -1.97
C ALA A 70 9.17 -7.66 -1.33
N PHE A 71 8.77 -6.48 -0.85
CA PHE A 71 9.67 -5.56 -0.14
C PHE A 71 10.11 -6.09 1.22
N ASN A 72 9.30 -6.93 1.86
CA ASN A 72 9.59 -7.56 3.15
C ASN A 72 10.13 -6.55 4.19
N THR A 73 9.47 -5.39 4.28
CA THR A 73 9.84 -4.29 5.17
C THR A 73 8.67 -3.86 6.04
N GLU A 74 8.96 -3.25 7.19
CA GLU A 74 7.90 -2.73 8.06
C GLU A 74 7.12 -1.64 7.33
N SER A 75 5.82 -1.90 7.11
CA SER A 75 4.93 -1.01 6.39
C SER A 75 3.59 -0.95 7.10
N THR A 76 2.90 0.19 7.01
CA THR A 76 1.54 0.33 7.54
C THR A 76 0.59 0.72 6.43
N VAL A 77 -0.50 -0.04 6.25
CA VAL A 77 -1.55 0.30 5.29
C VAL A 77 -2.77 0.82 6.06
N TYR A 78 -3.09 2.09 5.86
CA TYR A 78 -4.27 2.73 6.39
C TYR A 78 -5.45 2.52 5.44
N TRP A 79 -6.52 1.90 5.91
CA TRP A 79 -7.67 1.51 5.10
C TRP A 79 -8.84 2.47 5.30
N GLU A 80 -9.55 2.78 4.21
CA GLU A 80 -10.87 3.44 4.31
C GLU A 80 -11.89 2.52 5.00
N SER A 81 -11.72 1.22 4.79
CA SER A 81 -12.49 0.16 5.44
C SER A 81 -11.62 -1.09 5.51
N GLN A 82 -11.40 -1.60 6.72
CA GLN A 82 -10.66 -2.85 6.95
C GLN A 82 -11.17 -4.01 6.10
N TRP A 83 -12.48 -4.08 5.85
CA TRP A 83 -13.08 -5.15 5.03
C TRP A 83 -12.44 -5.27 3.64
N ARG A 84 -11.95 -4.16 3.07
CA ARG A 84 -11.36 -4.15 1.71
C ARG A 84 -10.05 -4.94 1.61
N ARG A 85 -9.32 -5.15 2.72
CA ARG A 85 -8.00 -5.80 2.71
C ARG A 85 -8.05 -7.31 2.52
N GLY A 86 -9.23 -7.92 2.66
CA GLY A 86 -9.39 -9.37 2.60
C GLY A 86 -8.87 -10.06 3.87
N ASP A 87 -8.41 -11.30 3.69
CA ASP A 87 -7.96 -12.19 4.77
C ASP A 87 -6.48 -11.96 5.12
N ASP A 88 -6.11 -12.12 6.39
CA ASP A 88 -4.77 -11.84 6.94
C ASP A 88 -3.68 -12.69 6.28
N LYS A 89 -4.03 -13.91 5.85
CA LYS A 89 -3.07 -14.85 5.25
C LYS A 89 -2.41 -14.38 3.95
N TYR A 90 -2.97 -13.35 3.30
CA TYR A 90 -2.43 -12.77 2.07
C TYR A 90 -1.38 -11.68 2.33
N TRP A 91 -1.16 -11.32 3.60
CA TRP A 91 -0.28 -10.22 4.01
C TRP A 91 0.90 -10.77 4.81
N GLY A 92 2.10 -10.22 4.56
CA GLY A 92 3.31 -10.52 5.30
C GLY A 92 3.25 -10.00 6.74
N SER A 93 3.97 -10.66 7.64
CA SER A 93 3.93 -10.36 9.09
C SER A 93 4.46 -8.97 9.46
N LEU A 94 5.23 -8.32 8.57
CA LEU A 94 5.76 -6.98 8.77
C LEU A 94 4.79 -5.87 8.31
N ILE A 95 3.68 -6.24 7.68
CA ILE A 95 2.67 -5.30 7.19
C ILE A 95 1.60 -5.12 8.27
N LYS A 96 1.53 -3.91 8.82
CA LYS A 96 0.49 -3.50 9.76
C LYS A 96 -0.70 -2.93 9.01
N HIS A 97 -1.89 -3.11 9.57
CA HIS A 97 -3.13 -2.58 9.03
C HIS A 97 -3.80 -1.71 10.08
N ASP A 98 -4.21 -0.50 9.66
CA ASP A 98 -4.90 0.45 10.54
C ASP A 98 -6.03 1.13 9.80
N ASP A 99 -6.99 1.70 10.53
CA ASP A 99 -8.09 2.46 9.95
C ASP A 99 -7.65 3.89 9.65
N MET A 100 -8.04 4.40 8.48
CA MET A 100 -7.96 5.84 8.24
C MET A 100 -8.90 6.56 9.24
N PRO A 101 -8.49 7.72 9.78
CA PRO A 101 -9.34 8.53 10.63
C PRO A 101 -10.70 8.77 9.95
N LYS A 102 -11.82 8.55 10.65
CA LYS A 102 -13.14 8.74 10.05
C LYS A 102 -13.30 10.17 9.56
N PHE A 103 -13.68 10.33 8.29
CA PHE A 103 -13.83 11.64 7.66
C PHE A 103 -15.15 11.74 6.89
N ASN A 104 -15.67 12.96 6.80
CA ASN A 104 -16.68 13.27 5.81
C ASN A 104 -16.01 13.23 4.43
N PRO A 105 -16.53 12.51 3.42
CA PRO A 105 -15.88 12.41 2.11
C PRO A 105 -15.42 13.73 1.49
N ARG A 106 -16.13 14.83 1.79
CA ARG A 106 -15.77 16.20 1.36
C ARG A 106 -14.43 16.69 1.95
N ASP A 107 -14.08 16.22 3.13
CA ASP A 107 -12.90 16.62 3.91
C ASP A 107 -11.73 15.63 3.76
N SER A 108 -11.83 14.70 2.80
CA SER A 108 -10.80 13.68 2.52
C SER A 108 -9.40 14.27 2.39
N TYR A 109 -9.26 15.40 1.67
CA TYR A 109 -7.97 16.07 1.50
C TYR A 109 -7.34 16.52 2.83
N VAL A 110 -8.15 17.05 3.76
CA VAL A 110 -7.66 17.53 5.06
C VAL A 110 -7.12 16.37 5.88
N VAL A 111 -7.82 15.23 5.87
CA VAL A 111 -7.39 14.03 6.59
C VAL A 111 -6.12 13.44 5.99
N LEU A 112 -6.02 13.35 4.67
CA LEU A 112 -4.81 12.88 3.99
C LEU A 112 -3.62 13.79 4.26
N ARG A 113 -3.84 15.11 4.28
CA ARG A 113 -2.79 16.08 4.60
C ARG A 113 -2.33 15.96 6.04
N ALA A 114 -3.26 15.82 6.99
CA ALA A 114 -2.93 15.62 8.40
C ALA A 114 -2.13 14.32 8.61
N LEU A 115 -2.53 13.24 7.95
CA LEU A 115 -1.82 11.96 7.96
C LEU A 115 -0.39 12.12 7.41
N GLY A 116 -0.25 12.79 6.26
CA GLY A 116 1.05 13.06 5.64
C GLY A 116 1.97 13.92 6.51
N THR A 117 1.44 14.99 7.14
CA THR A 117 2.22 15.84 8.05
C THR A 117 2.70 15.06 9.27
N LYS A 118 1.82 14.27 9.90
CA LYS A 118 2.17 13.42 11.04
C LYS A 118 3.31 12.46 10.68
N HIS A 119 3.22 11.75 9.56
CA HIS A 119 4.25 10.79 9.16
C HIS A 119 5.57 11.45 8.76
N TYR A 120 5.52 12.65 8.17
CA TYR A 120 6.72 13.41 7.87
C TYR A 120 7.47 13.82 9.16
N GLU A 121 6.74 14.22 10.19
CA GLU A 121 7.30 14.54 11.51
C GLU A 121 7.92 13.30 12.18
N GLU A 122 7.22 12.15 12.14
CA GLU A 122 7.73 10.86 12.63
C GLU A 122 9.02 10.44 11.91
N PHE A 123 9.04 10.54 10.58
CA PHE A 123 10.22 10.24 9.77
C PHE A 123 11.40 11.14 10.14
N LYS A 124 11.16 12.45 10.30
CA LYS A 124 12.20 13.41 10.68
C LYS A 124 12.78 13.10 12.06
N ALA A 125 11.93 12.72 13.01
CA ALA A 125 12.35 12.33 14.36
C ALA A 125 13.19 11.05 14.34
N LEU A 126 12.76 10.02 13.57
CA LEU A 126 13.51 8.78 13.39
C LEU A 126 14.90 9.06 12.79
N LYS A 127 14.98 9.83 11.70
CA LYS A 127 16.26 10.18 11.07
C LYS A 127 17.21 10.95 11.99
N ALA A 128 16.67 11.86 12.81
CA ALA A 128 17.48 12.58 13.80
C ALA A 128 18.02 11.62 14.88
N SER A 129 17.23 10.65 15.32
CA SER A 129 17.65 9.65 16.31
C SER A 129 18.70 8.67 15.76
N GLU A 130 18.55 8.23 14.51
CA GLU A 130 19.53 7.37 13.82
C GLU A 130 20.88 8.07 13.68
N ALA A 131 20.88 9.36 13.29
CA ALA A 131 22.09 10.15 13.17
C ALA A 131 22.81 10.34 14.52
N ALA A 132 22.04 10.58 15.60
CA ALA A 132 22.59 10.71 16.95
C ALA A 132 23.21 9.38 17.45
N GLN A 133 22.55 8.24 17.18
CA GLN A 133 23.09 6.93 17.53
C GLN A 133 24.38 6.61 16.75
N GLN A 134 24.43 6.89 15.45
CA GLN A 134 25.64 6.69 14.65
C GLN A 134 26.82 7.56 15.12
N ALA A 135 26.56 8.81 15.52
CA ALA A 135 27.58 9.69 16.08
C ALA A 135 28.16 9.14 17.40
N ALA A 136 27.28 8.68 18.31
CA ALA A 136 27.70 8.11 19.60
C ALA A 136 28.53 6.81 19.44
N VAL A 137 28.14 5.94 18.51
CA VAL A 137 28.90 4.70 18.21
C VAL A 137 30.29 5.01 17.66
N THR A 138 30.39 6.04 16.81
CA THR A 138 31.67 6.45 16.20
C THR A 138 32.63 7.06 17.23
N GLU A 139 32.12 7.84 18.19
CA GLU A 139 32.93 8.36 19.31
C GLU A 139 33.43 7.25 20.25
N THR A 140 32.61 6.24 20.54
CA THR A 140 33.04 5.09 21.37
C THR A 140 34.00 4.12 20.67
N ALA A 141 34.01 4.07 19.33
CA ALA A 141 34.92 3.23 18.56
C ALA A 141 36.28 3.90 18.27
N SER A 142 36.40 5.21 18.53
CA SER A 142 37.62 6.00 18.32
C SER A 142 38.35 6.37 19.63
N ALA A 143 37.83 5.91 20.77
CA ALA A 143 38.45 5.98 22.10
C ALA A 143 39.04 4.62 22.50
#